data_AF-A0A2N1M5T7-F1
#
_entry.id   AF-A0A2N1M5T7-F1
#
_cell.length_a   1.000
_cell.length_b   1.000
_cell.length_c   1.000
_cell.angle_alpha   90.00
_cell.angle_beta   90.00
_cell.angle_gamma   90.00
#
_symmetry.space_group_name_H-M   'P 1'
#
loop_
_entity.id
_entity.type
_entity.pdbx_description
1 polymer ?
#
loop_
_entity_poly.entity_id
_entity_poly.type
_entity_poly.pdbx_seq_one_letter_code
_entity_poly.pdbx_strand_id
1 'polypeptide(L)'
;MKNLSTSDIKMGSVFLIDSPLNIEFNCRIEDNPLSNKTELIVIAFGLIVCSKAANVMIYTNSQWVITIHRLKSEKLGINQSPISHQSVSEIEKLKVNYKILWLWLFKMIRIYHFNIKLVKIKAHGNNENNKKVNKLAKLGMKKEILIIEDTLLLYNSTICWQDMLVERNSILMIKGIKDAQFIDEFLGLNRNEIYKQPELLELIDWKISLKLNCIDQHNTLFENHFLQSFRIKICCNELPTCVNLKKWKLNIYDEKETIEHLWRCDKIQEVVQYIIKGFKLFLVNIIFEISKKDLDRHQIEGKVKALDI
;
A
#
# COMPACT_ATOMS: atom_id res chain seq x y z
N MET A 1 8.88 -2.35 -17.16
CA MET A 1 9.28 -2.48 -15.74
C MET A 1 10.47 -3.44 -15.64
N LYS A 2 11.65 -2.95 -15.26
CA LYS A 2 12.79 -3.83 -14.97
C LYS A 2 12.46 -4.65 -13.73
N ASN A 3 12.38 -5.97 -13.86
CA ASN A 3 12.53 -6.87 -12.71
C ASN A 3 13.92 -6.59 -12.12
N LEU A 4 13.99 -5.80 -11.05
CA LEU A 4 15.11 -5.90 -10.13
C LEU A 4 14.96 -7.28 -9.49
N SER A 5 15.63 -8.27 -10.09
CA SER A 5 15.87 -9.57 -9.51
C SER A 5 16.43 -9.36 -8.09
N THR A 6 15.56 -9.54 -7.10
CA THR A 6 15.87 -9.55 -5.67
C THR A 6 16.78 -10.73 -5.27
N SER A 7 17.20 -11.56 -6.23
CA SER A 7 18.04 -12.74 -6.04
C SER A 7 19.46 -12.44 -5.56
N ASP A 8 19.97 -11.21 -5.74
CA ASP A 8 21.36 -10.88 -5.39
C ASP A 8 21.53 -10.08 -4.09
N ILE A 9 20.44 -9.71 -3.42
CA ILE A 9 20.54 -8.99 -2.14
C ILE A 9 20.84 -10.01 -1.05
N LYS A 10 22.02 -9.89 -0.43
CA LYS A 10 22.49 -10.72 0.68
C LYS A 10 22.52 -9.87 1.93
N MET A 11 22.00 -10.38 3.05
CA MET A 11 22.05 -9.65 4.32
C MET A 11 22.63 -10.53 5.42
N GLY A 12 23.55 -9.95 6.19
CA GLY A 12 24.10 -10.60 7.37
C GLY A 12 23.22 -10.34 8.59
N SER A 13 23.04 -11.37 9.41
CA SER A 13 22.20 -11.37 10.61
C SER A 13 23.06 -11.67 11.81
N VAL A 14 22.98 -10.85 12.86
CA VAL A 14 23.88 -10.93 14.02
C VAL A 14 23.15 -10.57 15.31
N PHE A 15 23.34 -11.39 16.34
CA PHE A 15 23.12 -10.95 17.72
C PHE A 15 24.37 -11.18 18.58
N LEU A 16 24.44 -10.42 19.66
CA LEU A 16 25.44 -10.54 20.72
C LEU A 16 24.70 -10.57 22.07
N ILE A 17 24.93 -11.60 22.86
CA ILE A 17 24.42 -11.74 24.24
C ILE A 17 25.59 -11.44 25.16
N ASP A 18 25.62 -10.24 25.74
CA ASP A 18 26.74 -9.74 26.55
C ASP A 18 26.87 -10.48 27.89
N SER A 19 25.76 -10.74 28.57
CA SER A 19 25.72 -11.39 29.87
C SER A 19 24.52 -12.35 29.98
N PRO A 20 24.66 -13.51 30.65
CA PRO A 20 25.87 -14.03 31.31
C PRO A 20 26.80 -14.84 30.39
N LEU A 21 26.40 -15.09 29.14
CA LEU A 21 27.04 -16.11 28.30
C LEU A 21 28.11 -15.58 27.32
N ASN A 22 28.18 -14.26 27.08
CA ASN A 22 29.05 -13.65 26.08
C ASN A 22 29.03 -14.38 24.73
N ILE A 23 27.82 -14.61 24.19
CA ILE A 23 27.61 -15.37 22.94
C ILE A 23 27.53 -14.42 21.76
N GLU A 24 28.29 -14.73 20.72
CA GLU A 24 28.21 -14.06 19.43
C GLU A 24 27.68 -15.04 18.38
N PHE A 25 26.66 -14.62 17.66
CA PHE A 25 26.13 -15.38 16.55
C PHE A 25 26.04 -14.52 15.31
N ASN A 26 26.47 -15.07 14.18
CA ASN A 26 26.32 -14.43 12.88
C ASN A 26 26.09 -15.45 11.77
N CYS A 27 25.09 -15.18 10.94
CA CYS A 27 24.75 -15.99 9.78
C CYS A 27 24.36 -15.10 8.59
N ARG A 28 24.17 -15.73 7.44
CA ARG A 28 23.58 -15.11 6.25
C ARG A 28 22.11 -15.52 6.15
N ILE A 29 21.23 -14.60 5.78
CA ILE A 29 19.85 -14.93 5.43
C ILE A 29 19.66 -14.72 3.93
N GLU A 30 19.11 -15.74 3.28
CA GLU A 30 18.66 -15.69 1.89
C GLU A 30 17.12 -15.58 1.84
N ASP A 31 16.56 -15.47 0.64
CA ASP A 31 15.13 -15.30 0.36
C ASP A 31 14.54 -13.97 0.82
N ASN A 32 14.60 -13.00 -0.11
CA ASN A 32 14.04 -11.65 0.04
C ASN A 32 14.46 -10.95 1.36
N PRO A 33 15.77 -10.84 1.64
CA PRO A 33 16.24 -10.33 2.92
C PRO A 33 15.97 -8.82 3.01
N LEU A 34 14.98 -8.47 3.80
CA LEU A 34 14.66 -7.10 4.19
C LEU A 34 15.17 -6.87 5.62
N SER A 35 15.70 -5.68 5.91
CA SER A 35 16.25 -5.32 7.23
C SER A 35 15.31 -5.71 8.38
N ASN A 36 14.02 -5.44 8.21
CA ASN A 36 12.99 -5.76 9.20
C ASN A 36 12.85 -7.27 9.46
N LYS A 37 12.99 -8.11 8.43
CA LYS A 37 12.96 -9.58 8.55
C LYS A 37 14.18 -10.06 9.32
N THR A 38 15.36 -9.60 8.92
CA THR A 38 16.63 -9.90 9.57
C THR A 38 16.61 -9.54 11.06
N GLU A 39 16.18 -8.32 11.40
CA GLU A 39 16.09 -7.85 12.78
C GLU A 39 15.13 -8.69 13.63
N LEU A 40 13.99 -9.10 13.07
CA LEU A 40 13.01 -9.93 13.77
C LEU A 40 13.55 -11.34 14.02
N ILE A 41 14.19 -11.95 13.02
CA ILE A 41 14.81 -13.28 13.12
C ILE A 41 15.90 -13.26 14.19
N VAL A 42 16.80 -12.27 14.14
CA VAL A 42 17.88 -12.08 15.10
C VAL A 42 17.37 -12.04 16.55
N ILE A 43 16.27 -11.33 16.80
CA ILE A 43 15.64 -11.27 18.13
C ILE A 43 15.07 -12.63 18.54
N ALA A 44 14.35 -13.30 17.63
CA ALA A 44 13.78 -14.60 17.93
C ALA A 44 14.88 -15.63 18.26
N PHE A 45 15.96 -15.69 17.48
CA PHE A 45 17.10 -16.57 17.75
C PHE A 45 17.83 -16.22 19.04
N GLY A 46 18.02 -14.93 19.34
CA GLY A 46 18.62 -14.50 20.62
C GLY A 46 17.82 -15.03 21.82
N LEU A 47 16.49 -15.08 21.73
CA LEU A 47 15.63 -15.60 22.78
C LEU A 47 15.68 -17.13 22.92
N ILE A 48 15.95 -17.88 21.85
CA ILE A 48 16.10 -19.35 21.93
C ILE A 48 17.26 -19.75 22.85
N VAL A 49 18.31 -18.92 22.88
CA VAL A 49 19.49 -19.15 23.71
C VAL A 49 19.25 -18.79 25.17
N CYS A 50 18.19 -18.01 25.47
CA CYS A 50 17.86 -17.62 26.83
C CYS A 50 17.19 -18.75 27.63
N SER A 51 17.42 -18.79 28.93
CA SER A 51 16.77 -19.73 29.84
C SER A 51 15.28 -19.40 30.04
N LYS A 52 14.47 -20.41 30.35
CA LYS A 52 13.04 -20.22 30.71
C LYS A 52 12.88 -19.18 31.83
N ALA A 53 11.83 -18.38 31.75
CA ALA A 53 11.47 -17.31 32.67
C ALA A 53 12.53 -16.19 32.82
N ALA A 54 13.44 -16.05 31.84
CA ALA A 54 14.45 -15.00 31.87
C ALA A 54 13.86 -13.60 31.70
N ASN A 55 14.45 -12.63 32.41
CA ASN A 55 14.28 -11.20 32.16
C ASN A 55 15.28 -10.78 31.08
N VAL A 56 14.78 -10.54 29.86
CA VAL A 56 15.63 -10.26 28.69
C VAL A 56 15.54 -8.79 28.34
N MET A 57 16.69 -8.11 28.36
CA MET A 57 16.82 -6.72 27.91
C MET A 57 17.49 -6.68 26.54
N ILE A 58 16.76 -6.22 25.53
CA ILE A 58 17.23 -6.22 24.14
C ILE A 58 17.45 -4.77 23.70
N TYR A 59 18.68 -4.47 23.28
CA TYR A 59 19.04 -3.19 22.71
C TYR A 59 18.94 -3.28 21.18
N THR A 60 18.07 -2.47 20.58
CA THR A 60 17.89 -2.47 19.11
C THR A 60 17.69 -1.05 18.57
N ASN A 61 18.21 -0.79 17.38
CA ASN A 61 17.96 0.44 16.61
C ASN A 61 16.72 0.32 15.72
N SER A 62 16.10 -0.86 15.65
CA SER A 62 14.91 -1.10 14.84
C SER A 62 13.68 -0.43 15.44
N GLN A 63 13.31 0.73 14.87
CA GLN A 63 12.06 1.39 15.24
C GLN A 63 10.84 0.52 14.91
N TRP A 64 10.92 -0.27 13.84
CA TRP A 64 9.83 -1.13 13.39
C TRP A 64 9.50 -2.20 14.44
N VAL A 65 10.51 -2.92 14.94
CA VAL A 65 10.33 -3.92 16.00
C VAL A 65 9.79 -3.28 17.27
N ILE A 66 10.37 -2.15 17.71
CA ILE A 66 9.97 -1.48 18.96
C ILE A 66 8.51 -1.03 18.90
N THR A 67 8.12 -0.37 17.81
CA THR A 67 6.76 0.11 17.62
C THR A 67 5.78 -1.05 17.64
N ILE A 68 6.09 -2.13 16.93
CA ILE A 68 5.22 -3.29 16.83
C ILE A 68 5.12 -4.04 18.16
N HIS A 69 6.23 -4.25 18.86
CA HIS A 69 6.22 -4.88 20.18
C HIS A 69 5.39 -4.06 21.18
N ARG A 70 5.64 -2.74 21.29
CA ARG A 70 4.92 -1.86 22.22
C ARG A 70 3.41 -1.88 21.97
N LEU A 71 2.99 -1.63 20.72
CA LEU A 71 1.57 -1.63 20.34
C LEU A 71 0.88 -2.97 20.62
N LYS A 72 1.65 -4.07 20.70
CA LYS A 72 1.12 -5.42 20.88
C LYS A 72 1.17 -5.89 22.33
N SER A 73 2.21 -5.54 23.10
CA SER A 73 2.26 -5.79 24.54
C SER A 73 1.11 -5.10 25.27
N GLU A 74 0.74 -3.90 24.82
CA GLU A 74 -0.42 -3.15 25.32
C GLU A 74 -1.75 -3.82 24.95
N LYS A 75 -1.91 -4.28 23.70
CA LYS A 75 -3.15 -4.95 23.25
C LYS A 75 -3.35 -6.37 23.78
N LEU A 76 -2.27 -7.13 23.91
CA LEU A 76 -2.28 -8.52 24.39
C LEU A 76 -2.22 -8.60 25.92
N GLY A 77 -2.34 -7.46 26.63
CA GLY A 77 -2.38 -7.38 28.10
C GLY A 77 -1.24 -8.09 28.84
N ILE A 78 -0.07 -8.22 28.21
CA ILE A 78 1.06 -9.02 28.72
C ILE A 78 1.62 -8.45 30.05
N ASN A 79 1.27 -7.20 30.39
CA ASN A 79 1.68 -6.54 31.63
C ASN A 79 0.58 -6.51 32.72
N GLN A 80 -0.60 -7.12 32.51
CA GLN A 80 -1.67 -7.20 33.52
C GLN A 80 -2.44 -8.54 33.41
N SER A 81 -2.12 -9.49 34.31
CA SER A 81 -2.89 -10.73 34.62
C SER A 81 -2.99 -11.81 33.52
N PRO A 82 -3.25 -13.10 33.86
CA PRO A 82 -3.04 -14.24 32.96
C PRO A 82 -4.17 -14.35 31.94
N ILE A 83 -3.87 -14.04 30.69
CA ILE A 83 -4.88 -14.03 29.62
C ILE A 83 -5.12 -15.44 29.09
N SER A 84 -6.35 -15.88 29.33
CA SER A 84 -7.02 -17.01 28.70
C SER A 84 -7.10 -16.84 27.18
N HIS A 85 -6.68 -17.87 26.43
CA HIS A 85 -7.12 -18.23 25.07
C HIS A 85 -7.21 -17.17 23.92
N GLN A 86 -6.79 -15.91 24.08
CA GLN A 86 -7.08 -14.84 23.10
C GLN A 86 -5.93 -14.43 22.16
N SER A 87 -4.73 -14.98 22.25
CA SER A 87 -3.58 -14.36 21.56
C SER A 87 -3.41 -14.67 20.06
N VAL A 88 -3.89 -15.80 19.53
CA VAL A 88 -3.59 -16.21 18.14
C VAL A 88 -4.53 -15.57 17.12
N SER A 89 -5.84 -15.55 17.39
CA SER A 89 -6.85 -14.96 16.49
C SER A 89 -6.71 -13.44 16.38
N GLU A 90 -6.25 -12.77 17.43
CA GLU A 90 -5.93 -11.34 17.38
C GLU A 90 -4.68 -11.09 16.55
N ILE A 91 -3.65 -11.93 16.67
CA ILE A 91 -2.47 -11.88 15.78
C ILE A 91 -2.90 -12.15 14.33
N GLU A 92 -3.91 -12.99 14.12
CA GLU A 92 -4.42 -13.28 12.79
C GLU A 92 -5.05 -12.09 12.09
N LYS A 93 -5.77 -11.26 12.85
CA LYS A 93 -6.37 -10.01 12.39
C LYS A 93 -5.35 -8.90 12.16
N LEU A 94 -4.09 -9.09 12.56
CA LEU A 94 -3.07 -8.07 12.40
C LEU A 94 -2.66 -7.90 10.95
N LYS A 95 -2.75 -6.66 10.49
CA LYS A 95 -2.29 -6.20 9.18
C LYS A 95 -0.77 -5.97 9.15
N VAL A 96 0.03 -6.97 9.56
CA VAL A 96 1.51 -6.87 9.65
C VAL A 96 2.22 -7.79 8.66
N ASN A 97 3.39 -7.35 8.19
CA ASN A 97 4.32 -8.19 7.44
C ASN A 97 5.01 -9.18 8.39
N TYR A 98 5.51 -10.29 7.83
CA TYR A 98 6.21 -11.37 8.52
C TYR A 98 5.39 -11.99 9.66
N LYS A 99 4.10 -12.17 9.41
CA LYS A 99 3.12 -12.64 10.40
C LYS A 99 3.53 -13.95 11.08
N ILE A 100 4.12 -14.88 10.34
CA ILE A 100 4.59 -16.17 10.85
C ILE A 100 5.73 -15.99 11.86
N LEU A 101 6.73 -15.17 11.53
CA LEU A 101 7.84 -14.86 12.44
C LEU A 101 7.35 -14.17 13.71
N TRP A 102 6.35 -13.28 13.60
CA TRP A 102 5.71 -12.68 14.77
C TRP A 102 4.96 -13.72 15.62
N LEU A 103 4.18 -14.61 15.01
CA LEU A 103 3.47 -15.69 15.71
C LEU A 103 4.46 -16.60 16.45
N TRP A 104 5.56 -16.95 15.80
CA TRP A 104 6.62 -17.74 16.39
C TRP A 104 7.23 -17.03 17.61
N LEU A 105 7.64 -15.77 17.45
CA LEU A 105 8.19 -14.96 18.54
C LEU A 105 7.23 -14.87 19.75
N PHE A 106 5.96 -14.55 19.52
CA PHE A 106 4.98 -14.42 20.61
C PHE A 106 4.66 -15.77 21.27
N LYS A 107 4.58 -16.86 20.49
CA LYS A 107 4.44 -18.21 21.04
C LYS A 107 5.63 -18.55 21.94
N MET A 108 6.85 -18.22 21.52
CA MET A 108 8.05 -18.44 22.34
C MET A 108 7.99 -17.63 23.64
N ILE A 109 7.72 -16.33 23.57
CA ILE A 109 7.58 -15.46 24.75
C ILE A 109 6.61 -16.07 25.76
N ARG A 110 5.47 -16.55 25.28
CA ARG A 110 4.43 -17.16 26.11
C ARG A 110 4.85 -18.50 26.71
N ILE A 111 5.38 -19.42 25.89
CA ILE A 111 5.75 -20.78 26.32
C ILE A 111 6.92 -20.77 27.30
N TYR A 112 7.90 -19.89 27.07
CA TYR A 112 9.09 -19.77 27.91
C TYR A 112 8.92 -18.75 29.03
N HIS A 113 7.77 -18.08 29.14
CA HIS A 113 7.47 -17.05 30.15
C HIS A 113 8.52 -15.93 30.20
N PHE A 114 9.01 -15.48 29.04
CA PHE A 114 10.00 -14.41 28.98
C PHE A 114 9.40 -13.06 29.38
N ASN A 115 10.16 -12.29 30.17
CA ASN A 115 9.87 -10.89 30.42
C ASN A 115 10.83 -10.03 29.58
N ILE A 116 10.30 -9.41 28.52
CA ILE A 116 11.13 -8.72 27.52
C ILE A 116 11.00 -7.21 27.65
N LYS A 117 12.15 -6.54 27.78
CA LYS A 117 12.27 -5.08 27.69
C LYS A 117 13.09 -4.69 26.48
N LEU A 118 12.47 -4.00 25.53
CA LEU A 118 13.17 -3.42 24.38
C LEU A 118 13.66 -2.00 24.70
N VAL A 119 14.93 -1.74 24.43
CA VAL A 119 15.57 -0.43 24.62
C VAL A 119 16.04 0.11 23.28
N LYS A 120 15.53 1.30 22.91
CA LYS A 120 15.94 1.98 21.68
C LYS A 120 17.37 2.50 21.82
N ILE A 121 18.23 2.14 20.88
CA ILE A 121 19.59 2.66 20.76
C ILE A 121 19.74 3.47 19.46
N LYS A 122 20.63 4.47 19.49
CA LYS A 122 21.00 5.24 18.29
C LYS A 122 21.92 4.39 17.41
N ALA A 123 21.64 4.31 16.10
CA ALA A 123 22.40 3.50 15.13
C ALA A 123 23.91 3.84 15.06
N HIS A 124 24.30 5.02 15.56
CA HIS A 124 25.69 5.51 15.62
C HIS A 124 26.07 6.08 17.00
N GLY A 125 25.43 5.60 18.07
CA GLY A 125 25.83 5.96 19.44
C GLY A 125 27.20 5.38 19.80
N ASN A 126 27.85 5.92 20.84
CA ASN A 126 29.18 5.52 21.27
C ASN A 126 29.22 4.18 22.06
N ASN A 127 28.32 3.23 21.73
CA ASN A 127 28.26 1.93 22.37
C ASN A 127 29.15 0.92 21.60
N GLU A 128 30.13 0.35 22.27
CA GLU A 128 31.09 -0.60 21.70
C GLU A 128 30.43 -1.88 21.16
N ASN A 129 29.43 -2.41 21.88
CA ASN A 129 28.70 -3.61 21.46
C ASN A 129 27.94 -3.37 20.16
N ASN A 130 27.37 -2.17 19.95
CA ASN A 130 26.70 -1.83 18.69
C ASN A 130 27.69 -1.72 17.52
N LYS A 131 28.87 -1.12 17.76
CA LYS A 131 29.94 -1.05 16.75
C LYS A 131 30.40 -2.46 16.37
N LYS A 132 30.51 -3.36 17.36
CA LYS A 132 30.86 -4.77 17.16
C LYS A 132 29.80 -5.51 16.35
N VAL A 133 28.51 -5.37 16.68
CA VAL A 133 27.38 -5.96 15.92
C VAL A 133 27.38 -5.48 14.47
N ASN A 134 27.56 -4.17 14.23
CA ASN A 134 27.63 -3.62 12.86
C ASN A 134 28.80 -4.21 12.05
N LYS A 135 29.96 -4.40 12.67
CA LYS A 135 31.13 -5.04 12.02
C LYS A 135 30.84 -6.51 11.71
N LEU A 136 30.26 -7.23 12.67
CA LEU A 136 29.89 -8.64 12.52
C LEU A 136 28.82 -8.84 11.45
N ALA A 137 27.86 -7.90 11.29
CA ALA A 137 26.81 -7.99 10.27
C ALA A 137 27.38 -7.96 8.86
N LYS A 138 28.39 -7.13 8.61
CA LYS A 138 29.12 -7.10 7.33
C LYS A 138 29.87 -8.41 7.07
N LEU A 139 30.42 -9.04 8.11
CA LEU A 139 31.08 -10.34 8.01
C LEU A 139 30.07 -11.48 7.80
N GLY A 140 28.91 -11.41 8.43
CA GLY A 140 27.83 -12.39 8.33
C GLY A 140 27.31 -12.57 6.91
N MET A 141 27.41 -11.55 6.05
CA MET A 141 27.08 -11.67 4.62
C MET A 141 27.88 -12.74 3.87
N LYS A 142 29.07 -13.11 4.37
CA LYS A 142 29.95 -14.12 3.78
C LYS A 142 29.89 -15.47 4.50
N LYS A 143 29.06 -15.58 5.55
CA LYS A 143 28.90 -16.81 6.32
C LYS A 143 27.84 -17.74 5.72
N GLU A 144 27.70 -18.90 6.36
CA GLU A 144 26.70 -19.92 6.06
C GLU A 144 25.28 -19.36 6.09
N ILE A 145 24.45 -19.93 5.22
CA ILE A 145 23.06 -19.53 5.01
C ILE A 145 22.20 -20.22 6.06
N LEU A 146 21.43 -19.43 6.78
CA LEU A 146 20.40 -19.90 7.67
C LEU A 146 19.10 -20.04 6.87
N ILE A 147 18.65 -21.28 6.69
CA ILE A 147 17.36 -21.60 6.11
C ILE A 147 16.38 -21.82 7.27
N ILE A 148 15.29 -21.06 7.28
CA ILE A 148 14.20 -21.26 8.25
C ILE A 148 13.15 -22.09 7.56
N GLU A 149 13.05 -23.36 7.94
CA GLU A 149 11.97 -24.21 7.47
C GLU A 149 10.68 -23.83 8.19
N ASP A 150 9.76 -23.26 7.45
CA ASP A 150 8.51 -22.70 7.92
C ASP A 150 7.38 -23.73 7.94
N THR A 151 7.59 -24.94 7.43
CA THR A 151 6.64 -26.07 7.40
C THR A 151 5.97 -26.34 8.75
N LEU A 152 6.71 -26.23 9.85
CA LEU A 152 6.20 -26.40 11.22
C LEU A 152 5.50 -25.16 11.80
N LEU A 153 5.72 -24.00 11.18
CA LEU A 153 5.11 -22.72 11.55
C LEU A 153 3.87 -22.39 10.70
N LEU A 154 3.64 -23.11 9.59
CA LEU A 154 2.45 -23.04 8.76
C LEU A 154 1.23 -23.45 9.60
N TYR A 155 0.44 -22.46 9.99
CA TYR A 155 -0.93 -22.69 10.42
C TYR A 155 -1.81 -22.89 9.17
N ASN A 156 -2.92 -23.61 9.29
CA ASN A 156 -3.82 -24.08 8.21
C ASN A 156 -4.38 -23.01 7.23
N SER A 157 -3.94 -21.74 7.32
CA SER A 157 -4.42 -20.60 6.52
C SER A 157 -3.28 -19.72 5.97
N THR A 158 -2.10 -20.28 5.74
CA THR A 158 -0.96 -19.55 5.18
C THR A 158 -1.05 -19.48 3.65
N ILE A 159 -0.79 -18.30 3.08
CA ILE A 159 -0.88 -18.07 1.64
C ILE A 159 0.51 -18.23 1.04
N CYS A 160 0.62 -19.10 0.03
CA CYS A 160 1.81 -19.28 -0.76
C CYS A 160 1.56 -18.85 -2.21
N TRP A 161 2.62 -18.41 -2.89
CA TRP A 161 2.63 -18.14 -4.33
C TRP A 161 3.81 -18.90 -4.95
N GLN A 162 3.53 -19.81 -5.89
CA GLN A 162 4.55 -20.69 -6.50
C GLN A 162 5.42 -21.37 -5.44
N ASP A 163 4.79 -21.97 -4.44
CA ASP A 163 5.44 -22.65 -3.30
C ASP A 163 6.31 -21.75 -2.40
N MET A 164 6.36 -20.44 -2.65
CA MET A 164 6.99 -19.46 -1.76
C MET A 164 5.97 -18.85 -0.81
N LEU A 165 6.34 -18.74 0.46
CA LEU A 165 5.49 -18.12 1.46
C LEU A 165 5.30 -16.61 1.21
N VAL A 166 4.05 -16.14 1.26
CA VAL A 166 3.76 -14.71 1.22
C VAL A 166 4.06 -14.09 2.59
N GLU A 167 5.23 -13.46 2.69
CA GLU A 167 5.67 -12.76 3.90
C GLU A 167 5.03 -11.38 4.11
N ARG A 168 4.26 -10.90 3.13
CA ARG A 168 3.56 -9.61 3.20
C ARG A 168 2.17 -9.77 3.81
N ASN A 169 1.58 -8.65 4.20
CA ASN A 169 0.18 -8.62 4.62
C ASN A 169 -0.73 -9.17 3.51
N SER A 170 -1.29 -10.36 3.73
CA SER A 170 -2.14 -11.06 2.77
C SER A 170 -3.38 -10.26 2.36
N ILE A 171 -4.02 -9.54 3.29
CA ILE A 171 -5.21 -8.73 3.00
C ILE A 171 -4.87 -7.59 2.06
N LEU A 172 -3.78 -6.87 2.32
CA LEU A 172 -3.34 -5.78 1.44
C LEU A 172 -2.88 -6.30 0.08
N MET A 173 -2.25 -7.48 0.05
CA MET A 173 -1.87 -8.14 -1.19
C MET A 173 -3.10 -8.52 -2.02
N ILE A 174 -4.08 -9.22 -1.43
CA ILE A 174 -5.33 -9.59 -2.10
C ILE A 174 -6.06 -8.34 -2.60
N LYS A 175 -6.12 -7.29 -1.77
CA LYS A 175 -6.70 -6.01 -2.17
C LYS A 175 -5.96 -5.43 -3.38
N GLY A 176 -4.64 -5.37 -3.34
CA GLY A 176 -3.85 -4.86 -4.46
C GLY A 176 -4.03 -5.68 -5.74
N ILE A 177 -4.11 -7.01 -5.64
CA ILE A 177 -4.41 -7.88 -6.78
C ILE A 177 -5.80 -7.57 -7.34
N LYS A 178 -6.81 -7.42 -6.47
CA LYS A 178 -8.18 -7.08 -6.89
C LYS A 178 -8.28 -5.69 -7.50
N ASP A 179 -7.60 -4.71 -6.92
CA ASP A 179 -7.54 -3.35 -7.45
C ASP A 179 -6.89 -3.36 -8.84
N ALA A 180 -5.80 -4.13 -9.03
CA ALA A 180 -5.15 -4.28 -10.33
C ALA A 180 -6.03 -5.00 -11.36
N GLN A 181 -6.69 -6.11 -10.97
CA GLN A 181 -7.66 -6.82 -11.83
C GLN A 181 -8.79 -5.89 -12.25
N PHE A 182 -9.35 -5.12 -11.31
CA PHE A 182 -10.42 -4.18 -11.60
C PHE A 182 -9.98 -3.10 -12.58
N ILE A 183 -8.78 -2.54 -12.41
CA ILE A 183 -8.23 -1.53 -13.32
C ILE A 183 -8.04 -2.14 -14.72
N ASP A 184 -7.48 -3.35 -14.81
CA ASP A 184 -7.25 -4.04 -16.08
C ASP A 184 -8.57 -4.34 -16.80
N GLU A 185 -9.55 -4.90 -16.09
CA GLU A 185 -10.91 -5.14 -16.61
C GLU A 185 -11.56 -3.83 -17.05
N PHE A 186 -11.45 -2.76 -16.25
CA PHE A 186 -12.00 -1.45 -16.57
C PHE A 186 -11.37 -0.89 -17.86
N LEU A 187 -10.04 -0.88 -17.97
CA LEU A 187 -9.33 -0.40 -19.16
C LEU A 187 -9.54 -1.32 -20.38
N GLY A 188 -9.84 -2.59 -20.15
CA GLY A 188 -10.14 -3.58 -21.18
C GLY A 188 -11.48 -3.36 -21.89
N LEU A 189 -12.44 -2.65 -21.27
CA LEU A 189 -13.75 -2.38 -21.87
C LEU A 189 -13.62 -1.52 -23.14
N ASN A 190 -14.34 -1.88 -24.21
CA ASN A 190 -14.34 -1.14 -25.47
C ASN A 190 -14.67 0.36 -25.31
N ARG A 191 -15.54 0.70 -24.35
CA ARG A 191 -15.88 2.09 -24.02
C ARG A 191 -14.71 2.92 -23.50
N ASN A 192 -13.69 2.27 -22.95
CA ASN A 192 -12.53 2.88 -22.34
C ASN A 192 -11.29 2.83 -23.24
N GLU A 193 -11.46 2.49 -24.53
CA GLU A 193 -10.35 2.46 -25.50
C GLU A 193 -9.58 3.77 -25.59
N ILE A 194 -10.26 4.90 -25.38
CA ILE A 194 -9.63 6.22 -25.38
C ILE A 194 -8.50 6.30 -24.34
N TYR A 195 -8.66 5.62 -23.20
CA TYR A 195 -7.66 5.60 -22.13
C TYR A 195 -6.51 4.61 -22.36
N LYS A 196 -6.55 3.80 -23.42
CA LYS A 196 -5.42 2.93 -23.80
C LYS A 196 -4.26 3.73 -24.39
N GLN A 197 -4.49 4.97 -24.81
CA GLN A 197 -3.45 5.88 -25.29
C GLN A 197 -2.58 6.35 -24.11
N PRO A 198 -1.28 5.99 -24.08
CA PRO A 198 -0.40 6.35 -22.96
C PRO A 198 -0.31 7.86 -22.72
N GLU A 199 -0.32 8.65 -23.79
CA GLU A 199 -0.23 10.10 -23.74
C GLU A 199 -1.42 10.71 -23.00
N LEU A 200 -2.63 10.16 -23.22
CA LEU A 200 -3.82 10.63 -22.54
C LEU A 200 -3.86 10.16 -21.08
N LEU A 201 -3.41 8.94 -20.81
CA LEU A 201 -3.39 8.38 -19.46
C LEU A 201 -2.50 9.19 -18.51
N GLU A 202 -1.36 9.67 -19.00
CA GLU A 202 -0.43 10.52 -18.24
C GLU A 202 -0.98 11.93 -17.98
N LEU A 203 -1.87 12.44 -18.85
CA LEU A 203 -2.49 13.76 -18.70
C LEU A 203 -3.64 13.77 -17.68
N ILE A 204 -4.19 12.60 -17.32
CA ILE A 204 -5.34 12.51 -16.41
C ILE A 204 -4.88 12.50 -14.95
N ASP A 205 -5.23 13.55 -14.20
CA ASP A 205 -5.16 13.52 -12.74
C ASP A 205 -6.35 12.73 -12.17
N TRP A 206 -6.16 11.42 -12.04
CA TRP A 206 -7.16 10.51 -11.50
C TRP A 206 -7.65 10.89 -10.09
N LYS A 207 -6.79 11.51 -9.28
CA LYS A 207 -7.14 11.91 -7.91
C LYS A 207 -8.13 13.07 -7.94
N ILE A 208 -7.91 14.06 -8.80
CA ILE A 208 -8.85 15.16 -9.01
C ILE A 208 -10.13 14.66 -9.68
N SER A 209 -10.02 13.83 -10.73
CA SER A 209 -11.18 13.25 -11.42
C SER A 209 -12.09 12.47 -10.48
N LEU A 210 -11.52 11.66 -9.58
CA LEU A 210 -12.28 10.94 -8.56
C LEU A 210 -12.91 11.90 -7.55
N LYS A 211 -12.16 12.91 -7.06
CA LYS A 211 -12.69 13.90 -6.13
C LYS A 211 -13.88 14.67 -6.71
N LEU A 212 -13.84 15.02 -7.99
CA LEU A 212 -14.93 15.72 -8.69
C LEU A 212 -16.15 14.81 -8.96
N ASN A 213 -15.94 13.49 -9.02
CA ASN A 213 -17.00 12.50 -9.22
C ASN A 213 -17.50 11.83 -7.94
N CYS A 214 -16.93 12.15 -6.76
CA CYS A 214 -17.40 11.65 -5.47
C CYS A 214 -18.69 12.36 -5.04
N ILE A 215 -19.73 11.57 -4.73
CA ILE A 215 -20.89 12.02 -3.96
C ILE A 215 -20.59 11.80 -2.48
N ASP A 216 -21.07 12.69 -1.61
CA ASP A 216 -21.03 12.49 -0.17
C ASP A 216 -21.76 11.19 0.23
N GLN A 217 -21.04 10.28 0.90
CA GLN A 217 -21.53 8.94 1.22
C GLN A 217 -22.65 8.93 2.26
N HIS A 218 -22.85 10.06 2.96
CA HIS A 218 -23.78 10.16 4.07
C HIS A 218 -25.20 10.55 3.65
N ASN A 219 -25.38 11.19 2.49
CA ASN A 219 -26.69 11.65 1.98
C ASN A 219 -26.85 11.32 0.48
N THR A 220 -27.45 10.17 0.19
CA THR A 220 -27.69 9.69 -1.19
C THR A 220 -29.05 10.14 -1.71
N LEU A 221 -29.17 11.42 -2.10
CA LEU A 221 -30.32 11.88 -2.87
C LEU A 221 -30.31 11.26 -4.27
N PHE A 222 -31.48 10.90 -4.79
CA PHE A 222 -31.64 10.30 -6.12
C PHE A 222 -31.03 11.18 -7.23
N GLU A 223 -31.18 12.50 -7.11
CA GLU A 223 -30.61 13.49 -8.04
C GLU A 223 -29.08 13.42 -8.11
N ASN A 224 -28.41 13.18 -6.98
CA ASN A 224 -26.95 13.07 -6.93
C ASN A 224 -26.48 11.83 -7.70
N HIS A 225 -27.20 10.71 -7.57
CA HIS A 225 -26.88 9.48 -8.31
C HIS A 225 -27.09 9.66 -9.82
N PHE A 226 -28.18 10.33 -10.23
CA PHE A 226 -28.41 10.66 -11.64
C PHE A 226 -27.29 11.53 -12.19
N LEU A 227 -26.89 12.58 -11.47
CA LEU A 227 -25.82 13.48 -11.88
C LEU A 227 -24.48 12.76 -12.00
N GLN A 228 -24.14 11.87 -11.07
CA GLN A 228 -22.92 11.07 -11.15
C GLN A 228 -22.94 10.09 -12.32
N SER A 229 -24.07 9.38 -12.53
CA SER A 229 -24.24 8.51 -13.69
C SER A 229 -24.08 9.30 -15.00
N PHE A 230 -24.66 10.49 -15.07
CA PHE A 230 -24.55 11.38 -16.22
C PHE A 230 -23.10 11.82 -16.48
N ARG A 231 -22.36 12.21 -15.43
CA ARG A 231 -20.92 12.55 -15.53
C ARG A 231 -20.09 11.38 -16.04
N ILE A 232 -20.31 10.17 -15.51
CA ILE A 232 -19.61 8.97 -15.96
C ILE A 232 -19.92 8.69 -17.45
N LYS A 233 -21.18 8.82 -17.86
CA LYS A 233 -21.56 8.66 -19.28
C LYS A 233 -20.90 9.69 -20.19
N ILE A 234 -20.71 10.93 -19.73
CA ILE A 234 -19.93 11.93 -20.47
C ILE A 234 -18.48 11.48 -20.59
N CYS A 235 -17.83 11.09 -19.49
CA CYS A 235 -16.43 10.65 -19.50
C CYS A 235 -16.19 9.44 -20.41
N CYS A 236 -17.13 8.49 -20.44
CA CYS A 236 -17.02 7.25 -21.22
C CYS A 236 -17.64 7.34 -22.62
N ASN A 237 -18.05 8.53 -23.10
CA ASN A 237 -18.70 8.70 -24.40
C ASN A 237 -19.96 7.80 -24.58
N GLU A 238 -20.75 7.64 -23.51
CA GLU A 238 -21.97 6.80 -23.46
C GLU A 238 -23.27 7.64 -23.43
N LEU A 239 -23.22 8.91 -23.80
CA LEU A 239 -24.43 9.72 -23.97
C LEU A 239 -25.36 9.07 -25.02
N PRO A 240 -26.69 9.19 -24.88
CA PRO A 240 -27.67 8.55 -25.76
C PRO A 240 -27.77 9.25 -27.13
N THR A 241 -26.66 9.32 -27.86
CA THR A 241 -26.61 9.78 -29.25
C THR A 241 -27.16 8.71 -30.19
N CYS A 242 -27.64 9.09 -31.39
CA CYS A 242 -28.16 8.10 -32.33
C CYS A 242 -27.14 7.01 -32.68
N VAL A 243 -25.84 7.35 -32.77
CA VAL A 243 -24.75 6.38 -32.96
C VAL A 243 -24.67 5.38 -31.81
N ASN A 244 -24.76 5.84 -30.56
CA ASN A 244 -24.74 4.95 -29.41
C ASN A 244 -26.02 4.11 -29.28
N LEU A 245 -27.19 4.68 -29.59
CA LEU A 245 -28.47 3.96 -29.56
C LEU A 245 -28.58 2.90 -30.67
N LYS A 246 -27.99 3.15 -31.84
CA LYS A 246 -27.93 2.20 -32.95
C LYS A 246 -27.20 0.90 -32.59
N LYS A 247 -26.20 0.96 -31.70
CA LYS A 247 -25.51 -0.23 -31.16
C LYS A 247 -26.48 -1.21 -30.47
N TRP A 248 -27.58 -0.70 -29.90
CA TRP A 248 -28.59 -1.49 -29.19
C TRP A 248 -29.77 -1.88 -30.07
N LYS A 249 -30.15 -1.04 -31.04
CA LYS A 249 -31.19 -1.32 -32.05
C LYS A 249 -30.81 -0.74 -33.41
N LEU A 250 -30.23 -1.58 -34.26
CA LEU A 250 -29.66 -1.24 -35.56
C LEU A 250 -30.66 -0.58 -36.54
N ASN A 251 -31.95 -0.95 -36.48
CA ASN A 251 -32.94 -0.57 -37.50
C ASN A 251 -33.78 0.67 -37.14
N ILE A 252 -33.57 1.29 -35.97
CA ILE A 252 -34.42 2.40 -35.49
C ILE A 252 -33.75 3.76 -35.64
N TYR A 253 -32.42 3.82 -35.55
CA TYR A 253 -31.68 5.08 -35.43
C TYR A 253 -30.70 5.28 -36.59
N ASP A 254 -30.70 6.49 -37.16
CA ASP A 254 -29.77 6.95 -38.18
C ASP A 254 -28.43 7.41 -37.55
N GLU A 255 -27.30 7.29 -38.25
CA GLU A 255 -25.97 7.67 -37.72
C GLU A 255 -25.67 9.18 -37.76
N LYS A 256 -26.71 10.03 -37.84
CA LYS A 256 -26.55 11.48 -38.03
C LYS A 256 -26.05 12.20 -36.79
N GLU A 257 -26.31 11.66 -35.60
CA GLU A 257 -25.95 12.27 -34.32
C GLU A 257 -24.80 11.52 -33.64
N THR A 258 -23.60 12.08 -33.73
CA THR A 258 -22.40 11.67 -32.99
C THR A 258 -22.22 12.54 -31.74
N ILE A 259 -21.30 12.14 -30.86
CA ILE A 259 -20.90 12.98 -29.72
C ILE A 259 -20.21 14.27 -30.20
N GLU A 260 -19.42 14.21 -31.26
CA GLU A 260 -18.82 15.40 -31.88
C GLU A 260 -19.87 16.36 -32.42
N HIS A 261 -20.95 15.83 -33.02
CA HIS A 261 -22.08 16.64 -33.47
C HIS A 261 -22.72 17.37 -32.29
N LEU A 262 -22.87 16.76 -31.11
CA LEU A 262 -23.40 17.44 -29.93
C LEU A 262 -22.56 18.66 -29.54
N TRP A 263 -21.24 18.61 -29.70
CA TRP A 263 -20.36 19.74 -29.34
C TRP A 263 -20.27 20.81 -30.44
N ARG A 264 -20.51 20.44 -31.71
CA ARG A 264 -20.34 21.32 -32.88
C ARG A 264 -21.63 21.75 -33.56
N CYS A 265 -22.80 21.33 -33.06
CA CYS A 265 -24.08 21.62 -33.70
C CYS A 265 -24.43 23.11 -33.58
N ASP A 266 -24.63 23.76 -34.73
CA ASP A 266 -24.97 25.19 -34.84
C ASP A 266 -26.23 25.56 -34.04
N LYS A 267 -27.19 24.63 -33.92
CA LYS A 267 -28.47 24.86 -33.22
C LYS A 267 -28.34 25.03 -31.71
N ILE A 268 -27.27 24.51 -31.13
CA ILE A 268 -27.00 24.58 -29.68
C ILE A 268 -25.70 25.32 -29.36
N GLN A 269 -25.12 26.00 -30.36
CA GLN A 269 -23.84 26.67 -30.24
C GLN A 269 -23.83 27.70 -29.09
N GLU A 270 -24.90 28.48 -28.93
CA GLU A 270 -25.03 29.44 -27.82
C GLU A 270 -24.99 28.75 -26.44
N VAL A 271 -25.65 27.60 -26.31
CA VAL A 271 -25.66 26.79 -25.08
C VAL A 271 -24.29 26.21 -24.80
N VAL A 272 -23.63 25.67 -25.83
CA VAL A 272 -22.27 25.14 -25.71
C VAL A 272 -21.29 26.24 -25.30
N GLN A 273 -21.37 27.43 -25.90
CA GLN A 273 -20.54 28.58 -25.52
C GLN A 273 -20.79 29.02 -24.07
N TYR A 274 -22.05 29.02 -23.62
CA TYR A 274 -22.38 29.29 -22.23
C TYR A 274 -21.75 28.27 -21.28
N ILE A 275 -21.84 26.97 -21.60
CA ILE A 275 -21.22 25.89 -20.82
C ILE A 275 -19.70 26.04 -20.79
N ILE A 276 -19.05 26.28 -21.94
CA ILE A 276 -17.60 26.47 -22.03
C ILE A 276 -17.16 27.66 -21.17
N LYS A 277 -17.90 28.78 -21.20
CA LYS A 277 -17.62 29.94 -20.35
C LYS A 277 -17.69 29.56 -18.87
N GLY A 278 -18.76 28.89 -18.45
CA GLY A 278 -18.91 28.41 -17.08
C GLY A 278 -17.78 27.46 -16.65
N PHE A 279 -17.41 26.54 -17.52
CA PHE A 279 -16.32 25.59 -17.29
C PHE A 279 -14.96 26.29 -17.17
N LYS A 280 -14.65 27.27 -18.03
CA LYS A 280 -13.45 28.09 -17.95
C LYS A 280 -13.35 28.81 -16.59
N LEU A 281 -14.44 29.40 -16.09
CA LEU A 281 -14.49 30.01 -14.75
C LEU A 281 -14.28 28.97 -13.64
N PHE A 282 -14.90 27.80 -13.78
CA PHE A 282 -14.74 26.71 -12.81
C PHE A 282 -13.30 26.21 -12.71
N LEU A 283 -12.61 26.03 -13.85
CA LEU A 283 -11.19 25.66 -13.88
C LEU A 283 -10.30 26.68 -13.18
N VAL A 284 -10.53 27.98 -13.41
CA VAL A 284 -9.80 29.06 -12.73
C VAL A 284 -9.95 28.94 -11.21
N ASN A 285 -11.16 28.69 -10.72
CA ASN A 285 -11.43 28.54 -9.30
C ASN A 285 -10.72 27.31 -8.71
N ILE A 286 -10.75 26.16 -9.39
CA ILE A 286 -10.02 24.96 -8.95
C ILE A 286 -8.52 25.20 -8.88
N ILE A 287 -7.93 25.79 -9.92
CA ILE A 287 -6.48 26.06 -9.96
C ILE A 287 -6.10 26.98 -8.80
N PHE A 288 -6.91 28.01 -8.51
CA PHE A 288 -6.67 28.93 -7.42
C PHE A 288 -6.77 28.26 -6.04
N GLU A 289 -7.77 27.40 -5.82
CA GLU A 289 -7.91 26.62 -4.58
C GLU A 289 -6.72 25.67 -4.35
N ILE A 290 -6.23 25.02 -5.42
CA ILE A 290 -5.10 24.09 -5.34
C ILE A 290 -3.77 24.85 -5.15
N SER A 291 -3.61 26.02 -5.80
CA SER A 291 -2.39 26.84 -5.80
C SER A 291 -2.07 27.51 -4.45
N LYS A 292 -2.99 27.51 -3.48
CA LYS A 292 -2.79 28.11 -2.14
C LYS A 292 -2.08 29.48 -2.17
N LYS A 293 -2.58 30.39 -3.02
CA LYS A 293 -2.29 31.85 -3.08
C LYS A 293 -1.02 32.36 -3.80
N ASP A 294 -0.25 31.53 -4.49
CA ASP A 294 0.97 32.01 -5.18
C ASP A 294 0.77 32.44 -6.66
N LEU A 295 -0.43 32.31 -7.23
CA LEU A 295 -0.71 32.74 -8.61
C LEU A 295 -1.67 33.95 -8.69
N ASP A 296 -1.34 34.87 -9.61
CA ASP A 296 -2.23 35.97 -10.01
C ASP A 296 -3.43 35.42 -10.80
N ARG A 297 -4.62 35.62 -10.24
CA ARG A 297 -5.89 35.21 -10.85
C ARG A 297 -6.10 35.80 -12.23
N HIS A 298 -5.69 37.04 -12.48
CA HIS A 298 -5.86 37.69 -13.78
C HIS A 298 -4.99 37.05 -14.87
N GLN A 299 -3.79 36.57 -14.50
CA GLN A 299 -2.89 35.86 -15.41
C GLN A 299 -3.46 34.49 -15.79
N ILE A 300 -4.07 33.76 -14.85
CA ILE A 300 -4.74 32.47 -15.12
C ILE A 300 -5.98 32.71 -15.99
N GLU A 301 -6.82 33.69 -15.64
CA GLU A 301 -8.02 34.01 -16.42
C GLU A 301 -7.68 34.37 -17.86
N GLY A 302 -6.59 35.12 -18.09
CA GLY A 302 -6.08 35.41 -19.44
C GLY A 302 -5.70 34.15 -20.21
N LYS A 303 -4.94 33.23 -19.59
CA LYS A 303 -4.51 31.97 -20.21
C LYS A 303 -5.68 31.02 -20.49
N VAL A 304 -6.63 30.89 -19.56
CA VAL A 304 -7.80 30.02 -19.71
C VAL A 304 -8.79 30.58 -20.75
N LYS A 305 -8.92 31.91 -20.84
CA LYS A 305 -9.71 32.55 -21.91
C LYS A 305 -9.14 32.28 -23.29
N ALA A 306 -7.81 32.30 -23.43
CA ALA A 306 -7.08 32.05 -24.66
C ALA A 306 -7.05 30.57 -25.11
N LEU A 307 -7.62 29.63 -24.34
CA LEU A 307 -7.81 28.26 -24.79
C LEU A 307 -8.91 28.22 -25.87
N ASP A 308 -8.54 27.88 -27.09
CA ASP A 308 -9.48 27.51 -28.14
C ASP A 308 -10.00 26.10 -27.84
N ILE A 309 -11.32 25.99 -27.63
CA ILE A 309 -12.06 24.74 -27.41
C ILE A 309 -13.15 24.66 -28.47
#